data_AF-A0A956H1L7-F1
#
_entry.id   AF-A0A956H1L7-F1
#
_cell.length_a   1.000
_cell.length_b   1.000
_cell.length_c   1.000
_cell.angle_alpha   90.00
_cell.angle_beta   90.00
_cell.angle_gamma   90.00
#
_symmetry.space_group_name_H-M   'P 1'
#
loop_
_entity.id
_entity.type
_entity.pdbx_description
1 polymer ?
#
loop_
_entity_poly.entity_id
_entity_poly.type
_entity_poly.pdbx_seq_one_letter_code
_entity_poly.pdbx_strand_id
1 'polypeptide(L)'
;MGLGDAVEGVQSLAFRVVTEREDIRAIGSDERVDVSFGLRTVAGEVTVRSTAVVLDDKLATRTSFNMVAALKKGQGADDPQRSYAFDDCFVETKQFAIGANGTAETTYVFTATRVREE
;
A
#
# COMPACT_ATOMS: atom_id res chain seq x y z
N MET A 1 -20.30 12.87 -8.07
CA MET A 1 -19.56 11.77 -7.42
C MET A 1 -18.43 11.43 -8.38
N GLY A 2 -17.27 12.07 -8.19
CA GLY A 2 -16.20 12.07 -9.18
C GLY A 2 -15.58 10.68 -9.30
N LEU A 3 -15.44 10.16 -10.51
CA LEU A 3 -14.54 9.05 -10.79
C LEU A 3 -13.15 9.48 -10.32
N GLY A 4 -12.50 8.68 -9.46
CA GLY A 4 -11.13 8.96 -9.03
C GLY A 4 -10.17 8.96 -10.23
N ASP A 5 -9.02 9.64 -10.07
CA ASP A 5 -7.99 9.69 -11.11
C ASP A 5 -7.30 8.32 -11.24
N ALA A 6 -7.31 7.78 -12.46
CA ALA A 6 -6.64 6.51 -12.74
C ALA A 6 -5.12 6.68 -12.70
N VAL A 7 -4.44 5.82 -11.95
CA VAL A 7 -2.98 5.70 -12.00
C VAL A 7 -2.61 4.78 -13.15
N GLU A 8 -2.06 5.33 -14.22
CA GLU A 8 -1.60 4.55 -15.37
C GLU A 8 -0.24 3.90 -15.11
N GLY A 9 0.05 2.84 -15.87
CA GLY A 9 1.37 2.22 -15.86
C GLY A 9 1.75 1.50 -14.57
N VAL A 10 0.78 1.15 -13.70
CA VAL A 10 1.03 0.29 -12.52
C VAL A 10 1.67 -1.03 -12.96
N GLN A 11 2.84 -1.33 -12.41
CA GLN A 11 3.60 -2.56 -12.64
C GLN A 11 3.35 -3.58 -11.52
N SER A 12 3.23 -3.10 -10.28
CA SER A 12 2.97 -3.96 -9.12
C SER A 12 2.28 -3.19 -8.00
N LEU A 13 1.57 -3.93 -7.15
CA LEU A 13 1.04 -3.48 -5.87
C LEU A 13 1.29 -4.58 -4.85
N ALA A 14 1.94 -4.24 -3.75
CA ALA A 14 2.13 -5.11 -2.61
C ALA A 14 1.62 -4.41 -1.34
N PHE A 15 1.09 -5.18 -0.40
CA PHE A 15 0.73 -4.65 0.91
C PHE A 15 0.84 -5.71 1.99
N ARG A 16 0.98 -5.25 3.23
CA ARG A 16 0.88 -6.05 4.44
C ARG A 16 0.06 -5.31 5.48
N VAL A 17 -0.71 -6.07 6.26
CA VAL A 17 -1.34 -5.54 7.47
C VAL A 17 -0.33 -5.63 8.60
N VAL A 18 -0.04 -4.51 9.23
CA VAL A 18 0.86 -4.41 10.38
C VAL A 18 0.02 -4.13 11.61
N THR A 19 0.16 -4.95 12.64
CA THR A 19 -0.36 -4.65 13.97
C THR A 19 0.83 -4.46 14.88
N GLU A 20 0.92 -3.31 15.53
CA GLU A 20 1.92 -3.10 16.57
C GLU A 20 1.78 -4.18 17.64
N ARG A 21 2.90 -4.72 18.06
CA ARG A 21 2.94 -5.78 19.04
C ARG A 21 4.10 -5.54 19.99
N GLU A 22 3.77 -5.53 21.28
CA GLU A 22 4.74 -5.42 22.36
C GLU A 22 4.64 -6.66 23.25
N ASP A 23 5.79 -7.28 23.52
CA ASP A 23 5.87 -8.40 24.46
C ASP A 23 6.05 -7.82 25.88
N ILE A 24 5.15 -8.17 26.80
CA ILE A 24 5.20 -7.74 28.19
C ILE A 24 6.05 -8.75 28.97
N ARG A 25 7.02 -8.24 29.73
CA ARG A 25 7.94 -9.02 30.58
C ARG A 25 7.74 -8.72 32.06
N ALA A 26 7.99 -9.72 32.90
CA ALA A 26 8.13 -9.49 34.34
C ALA A 26 9.48 -8.80 34.63
N ILE A 27 9.51 -7.90 35.61
CA ILE A 27 10.76 -7.24 36.03
C ILE A 27 11.72 -8.30 36.58
N GLY A 28 12.90 -8.41 35.97
CA GLY A 28 13.92 -9.38 36.36
C GLY A 28 13.80 -10.77 35.72
N SER A 29 12.92 -10.95 34.73
CA SER A 29 12.84 -12.16 33.90
C SER A 29 13.00 -11.81 32.42
N ASP A 30 13.62 -12.74 31.68
CA ASP A 30 13.72 -12.70 30.22
C ASP A 30 12.53 -13.39 29.53
N GLU A 31 11.61 -13.95 30.31
CA GLU A 31 10.41 -14.60 29.79
C GLU A 31 9.29 -13.62 29.48
N ARG A 32 8.63 -13.83 28.34
CA ARG A 32 7.39 -13.15 27.99
C ARG A 32 6.24 -13.67 28.82
N VAL A 33 5.59 -12.78 29.56
CA VAL A 33 4.43 -13.12 30.41
C VAL A 33 3.10 -12.73 29.77
N ASP A 34 3.09 -11.74 28.87
CA ASP A 34 1.88 -11.32 28.14
C ASP A 34 2.24 -10.62 26.82
N VAL A 35 1.23 -10.27 26.01
CA VAL A 35 1.37 -9.55 24.73
C VAL A 35 0.33 -8.43 24.66
N SER A 36 0.79 -7.22 24.34
CA SER A 36 -0.08 -6.09 23.99
C SER A 36 -0.12 -5.91 22.47
N PHE A 37 -1.32 -5.72 21.92
CA PHE A 37 -1.52 -5.35 20.52
C PHE A 37 -1.94 -3.88 20.42
N GLY A 38 -1.20 -3.11 19.63
CA GLY A 38 -1.40 -1.67 19.41
C GLY A 38 -2.10 -1.36 18.09
N LEU A 39 -1.70 -0.27 17.45
CA LEU A 39 -2.34 0.23 16.25
C LEU A 39 -2.22 -0.79 15.10
N ARG A 40 -3.33 -0.99 14.38
CA ARG A 40 -3.37 -1.75 13.14
C ARG A 40 -3.36 -0.80 11.95
N THR A 41 -2.35 -0.92 11.10
CA THR A 41 -2.19 -0.16 9.86
C THR A 41 -1.99 -1.10 8.68
N VAL A 42 -2.12 -0.56 7.47
CA VAL A 42 -1.73 -1.22 6.23
C VAL A 42 -0.50 -0.49 5.71
N ALA A 43 0.58 -1.23 5.47
CA ALA A 43 1.76 -0.71 4.78
C ALA A 43 1.76 -1.29 3.37
N GLY A 44 1.84 -0.42 2.36
CA GLY A 44 1.75 -0.81 0.96
C GLY A 44 2.78 -0.11 0.08
N GLU A 45 3.04 -0.72 -1.06
CA GLU A 45 3.98 -0.25 -2.06
C GLU A 45 3.34 -0.43 -3.45
N VAL A 46 3.33 0.64 -4.23
CA VAL A 46 2.88 0.61 -5.63
C VAL A 46 4.02 1.05 -6.54
N THR A 47 4.38 0.21 -7.50
CA THR A 47 5.38 0.56 -8.52
C THR A 47 4.67 0.89 -9.81
N VAL A 48 5.02 2.03 -10.41
CA VAL A 48 4.50 2.49 -11.71
C VAL A 48 5.65 2.70 -12.69
N ARG A 49 5.34 2.60 -13.98
CA ARG A 49 6.25 3.02 -15.04
C ARG A 49 6.39 4.54 -15.01
N SER A 50 7.62 5.02 -15.07
CA SER A 50 7.96 6.44 -15.00
C SER A 50 7.50 7.09 -13.70
N THR A 51 6.38 7.82 -13.67
CA THR A 51 5.90 8.54 -12.48
C THR A 51 4.38 8.68 -12.51
N ALA A 52 3.76 8.98 -11.37
CA ALA A 52 2.32 9.19 -11.23
C ALA A 52 2.09 10.55 -10.58
N VAL A 53 1.70 11.55 -11.39
CA VAL A 53 1.54 12.95 -10.95
C VAL A 53 0.56 13.03 -9.77
N VAL A 54 -0.53 12.27 -9.79
CA VAL A 54 -1.49 12.24 -8.69
C VAL A 54 -0.86 11.76 -7.37
N LEU A 55 0.05 10.79 -7.40
CA LEU A 55 0.73 10.30 -6.19
C LEU A 55 1.85 11.25 -5.75
N ASP A 56 2.51 11.91 -6.71
CA ASP A 56 3.45 13.00 -6.43
C ASP A 56 2.76 14.16 -5.70
N ASP A 57 1.56 14.55 -6.15
CA ASP A 57 0.77 15.59 -5.50
C ASP A 57 0.31 15.16 -4.10
N LYS A 58 -0.10 13.90 -3.92
CA LYS A 58 -0.46 13.36 -2.60
C LYS A 58 0.72 13.33 -1.63
N LEU A 59 1.91 12.99 -2.12
CA LEU A 59 3.15 13.05 -1.34
C LEU A 59 3.51 14.50 -0.97
N ALA A 60 3.44 15.43 -1.92
CA ALA A 60 3.81 16.83 -1.70
C ALA A 60 2.84 17.55 -0.74
N THR A 61 1.54 17.29 -0.89
CA THR A 61 0.49 17.93 -0.08
C THR A 61 0.22 17.22 1.25
N ARG A 62 0.72 15.98 1.42
CA ARG A 62 0.45 15.13 2.58
C ARG A 62 -1.05 14.98 2.85
N THR A 63 -1.84 14.86 1.80
CA THR A 63 -3.30 14.72 1.90
C THR A 63 -3.73 13.28 1.80
N SER A 64 -4.77 12.92 2.55
CA SER A 64 -5.34 11.59 2.45
C SER A 64 -6.08 11.37 1.14
N PHE A 65 -6.22 10.09 0.79
CA PHE A 65 -6.99 9.63 -0.36
C PHE A 65 -7.48 8.19 -0.13
N ASN A 66 -8.46 7.77 -0.92
CA ASN A 66 -8.84 6.36 -0.99
C ASN A 66 -8.32 5.79 -2.30
N MET A 67 -7.96 4.51 -2.30
CA MET A 67 -7.41 3.84 -3.47
C MET A 67 -8.14 2.53 -3.69
N VAL A 68 -8.49 2.26 -4.96
CA VAL A 68 -9.05 0.97 -5.37
C VAL A 68 -8.11 0.36 -6.40
N ALA A 69 -7.65 -0.85 -6.13
CA ALA A 69 -6.80 -1.62 -7.01
C ALA A 69 -7.58 -2.81 -7.58
N ALA A 70 -7.87 -2.76 -8.88
CA ALA A 70 -8.48 -3.87 -9.60
C ALA A 70 -7.41 -4.89 -10.00
N LEU A 71 -7.57 -6.15 -9.57
CA LEU A 71 -6.71 -7.25 -9.98
C LEU A 71 -7.22 -7.83 -11.30
N LYS A 72 -6.35 -7.86 -12.31
CA LYS A 72 -6.60 -8.68 -13.50
C LYS A 72 -6.20 -10.12 -13.17
N LYS A 73 -7.15 -11.06 -13.17
CA LYS A 73 -6.84 -12.49 -13.17
C LYS A 73 -6.44 -12.94 -14.57
N GLY A 74 -5.75 -14.08 -14.68
CA GLY A 74 -5.26 -14.66 -15.94
C GLY A 74 -6.35 -14.89 -16.99
N GLN A 75 -5.93 -15.31 -18.20
CA GLN A 75 -6.63 -15.26 -19.51
C GLN A 75 -8.02 -15.97 -19.65
N GLY A 76 -8.90 -15.95 -18.66
CA GLY A 76 -10.27 -16.47 -18.74
C GLY A 76 -11.33 -15.36 -18.63
N ALA A 77 -12.32 -15.36 -19.51
CA ALA A 77 -13.39 -14.35 -19.56
C ALA A 77 -14.41 -14.43 -18.41
N ASP A 78 -14.37 -15.50 -17.60
CA ASP A 78 -15.33 -15.81 -16.53
C ASP A 78 -14.71 -15.76 -15.12
N ASP A 79 -13.48 -15.27 -14.98
CA ASP A 79 -12.81 -15.26 -13.67
C ASP A 79 -13.22 -14.03 -12.85
N PRO A 80 -13.62 -14.17 -11.57
CA PRO A 80 -14.08 -13.05 -10.75
C PRO A 80 -12.96 -12.01 -10.59
N GLN A 81 -13.25 -10.78 -11.01
CA GLN A 81 -12.39 -9.62 -10.84
C GLN A 81 -12.34 -9.27 -9.35
N ARG A 82 -11.22 -9.59 -8.70
CA ARG A 82 -10.99 -9.19 -7.30
C ARG A 82 -10.51 -7.75 -7.27
N SER A 83 -11.05 -6.96 -6.36
CA SER A 83 -10.57 -5.61 -6.08
C SER A 83 -10.10 -5.50 -4.64
N TYR A 84 -9.08 -4.67 -4.41
CA TYR A 84 -8.72 -4.23 -3.08
C TYR A 84 -9.00 -2.75 -2.92
N ALA A 85 -9.79 -2.40 -1.92
CA ALA A 85 -10.04 -1.02 -1.52
C ALA A 85 -9.22 -0.67 -0.27
N PHE A 86 -8.50 0.44 -0.32
CA PHE A 86 -7.68 0.99 0.75
C PHE A 86 -8.25 2.36 1.17
N ASP A 87 -8.48 2.55 2.47
CA ASP A 87 -9.05 3.78 3.01
C ASP A 87 -8.03 4.63 3.75
N ASP A 88 -8.21 5.95 3.65
CA ASP A 88 -7.43 6.96 4.37
C ASP A 88 -5.92 6.72 4.18
N CYS A 89 -5.54 6.65 2.90
CA CYS A 89 -4.19 6.41 2.47
C CYS A 89 -3.34 7.68 2.52
N PHE A 90 -2.07 7.54 2.85
CA PHE A 90 -1.06 8.59 2.73
C PHE A 90 0.16 8.05 1.98
N VAL A 91 0.72 8.83 1.05
CA VAL A 91 2.02 8.51 0.44
C VAL A 91 3.11 9.00 1.38
N GLU A 92 4.02 8.11 1.79
CA GLU A 92 5.09 8.41 2.73
C GLU A 92 6.40 8.72 2.02
N THR A 93 6.73 7.93 0.99
CA THR A 93 7.98 8.07 0.26
C THR A 93 7.83 7.72 -1.22
N LYS A 94 8.75 8.23 -2.02
CA LYS A 94 8.91 7.94 -3.44
C LYS A 94 10.35 7.51 -3.70
N GLN A 95 10.52 6.44 -4.45
CA GLN A 95 11.82 5.95 -4.92
C GLN A 95 11.78 5.81 -6.43
N PHE A 96 12.71 6.46 -7.12
CA PHE A 96 12.92 6.32 -8.56
C PHE A 96 14.06 5.36 -8.84
N ALA A 97 13.89 4.48 -9.83
CA ALA A 97 14.90 3.57 -10.32
C ALA A 97 14.85 3.46 -11.85
N ILE A 98 15.97 3.05 -12.45
CA ILE A 98 16.04 2.65 -13.85
C ILE A 98 16.28 1.15 -13.87
N GLY A 99 15.31 0.39 -14.38
CA GLY A 99 15.41 -1.05 -14.53
C GLY A 99 16.46 -1.45 -15.56
N ALA A 100 16.85 -2.73 -15.56
CA ALA A 100 17.93 -3.26 -16.41
C ALA A 100 17.71 -3.01 -17.92
N ASN A 101 16.46 -2.86 -18.35
CA ASN A 101 16.10 -2.57 -19.74
C ASN A 101 16.06 -1.06 -20.06
N GLY A 102 16.56 -0.20 -19.17
CA GLY A 102 16.47 1.26 -19.29
C GLY A 102 15.09 1.83 -19.00
N THR A 103 14.16 1.02 -18.47
CA THR A 103 12.81 1.46 -18.14
C THR A 103 12.81 2.20 -16.81
N ALA A 104 12.33 3.45 -16.82
CA ALA A 104 12.09 4.21 -15.61
C ALA A 104 10.94 3.59 -14.81
N GLU A 105 11.16 3.39 -13.52
CA GLU A 105 10.18 2.87 -12.56
C GLU A 105 10.20 3.75 -11.32
N THR A 106 9.02 4.04 -10.79
CA THR A 106 8.88 4.72 -9.51
C THR A 106 8.06 3.86 -8.57
N THR A 107 8.58 3.62 -7.38
CA THR A 107 7.86 2.99 -6.27
C THR A 107 7.40 4.07 -5.29
N TYR A 108 6.11 4.06 -4.99
CA TYR A 108 5.50 4.87 -3.93
C TYR A 108 5.19 3.97 -2.75
N VAL A 109 5.68 4.33 -1.57
CA VAL A 109 5.30 3.68 -0.31
C VAL A 109 4.12 4.46 0.26
N PHE A 110 3.07 3.75 0.64
CA PHE A 110 1.88 4.33 1.26
C PHE A 110 1.47 3.57 2.52
N THR A 111 0.80 4.28 3.41
CA THR A 111 0.05 3.68 4.51
C THR A 111 -1.44 3.83 4.28
N ALA A 112 -2.24 2.95 4.87
CA ALA A 112 -3.70 3.06 4.92
C ALA A 112 -4.22 2.58 6.27
N THR A 113 -5.40 3.05 6.67
CA THR A 113 -6.03 2.61 7.93
C THR A 113 -6.66 1.23 7.81
N ARG A 114 -7.13 0.89 6.61
CA ARG A 114 -7.85 -0.36 6.34
C ARG A 114 -7.70 -0.78 4.88
N VAL A 115 -7.72 -2.09 4.66
CA VAL A 115 -7.89 -2.72 3.34
C VAL A 115 -9.11 -3.65 3.37
N ARG A 116 -9.87 -3.70 2.28
CA ARG A 116 -10.98 -4.63 2.04
C ARG A 116 -10.81 -5.30 0.69
N GLU A 117 -11.16 -6.58 0.61
CA GLU A 117 -11.37 -7.27 -0.66
C GLU A 117 -12.82 -7.09 -1.09
N GLU A 118 -13.03 -6.63 -2.33
CA GLU A 118 -14.33 -6.39 -2.98
C GLU A 118 -14.50 -7.30 -4.19
#